data_AF-A0A6M4P6W1-F1
#
_entry.id   AF-A0A6M4P6W1-F1
#
_cell.length_a   1.000
_cell.length_b   1.000
_cell.length_c   1.000
_cell.angle_alpha   90.00
_cell.angle_beta   90.00
_cell.angle_gamma   90.00
#
_symmetry.space_group_name_H-M   'P 1'
#
loop_
_entity.id
_entity.type
_entity.pdbx_description
1 polymer ?
#
loop_
_entity_poly.entity_id
_entity_poly.type
_entity_poly.pdbx_seq_one_letter_code
_entity_poly.pdbx_strand_id
1 'polypeptide(L)' 'MKAGRPSKDAKHTLDLSDVTDSPKKTVRVNFNLDENKYIELKKYALENRKTVTQLLTEMIEKRLVER' A
#
# COMPACT_ATOMS: atom_id res chain seq x y z
N MET A 1 -26.58 -3.80 -46.32
CA MET A 1 -26.17 -3.32 -44.98
C MET A 1 -25.72 -4.50 -44.12
N LYS A 2 -24.41 -4.62 -43.88
CA LYS A 2 -23.85 -5.34 -42.72
C LYS A 2 -22.70 -4.48 -42.24
N ALA A 3 -22.95 -3.63 -41.24
CA ALA A 3 -21.94 -2.91 -40.50
C ALA A 3 -21.26 -3.91 -39.54
N GLY A 4 -20.49 -4.83 -40.12
CA GLY A 4 -19.66 -5.77 -39.37
C GLY A 4 -18.44 -5.03 -38.87
N ARG A 5 -18.39 -4.77 -37.56
CA ARG A 5 -17.22 -4.23 -36.87
C ARG A 5 -16.05 -5.18 -37.14
N PRO A 6 -14.90 -4.73 -37.68
CA PRO A 6 -13.76 -5.62 -37.87
C PRO A 6 -13.34 -6.14 -36.50
N SER A 7 -13.41 -7.45 -36.33
CA SER A 7 -12.87 -8.16 -35.19
C SER A 7 -11.41 -7.77 -35.05
N LYS A 8 -11.09 -6.97 -34.03
CA LYS A 8 -9.69 -6.74 -33.67
C LYS A 8 -9.24 -7.99 -32.93
N ASP A 9 -8.64 -8.92 -33.66
CA ASP A 9 -7.72 -9.92 -33.10
C ASP A 9 -6.54 -9.19 -32.48
N ALA A 10 -6.74 -8.62 -31.30
CA ALA A 10 -5.72 -7.94 -30.54
C ALA A 10 -5.32 -8.84 -29.37
N LYS A 11 -4.53 -9.88 -29.66
CA LYS A 11 -3.86 -10.73 -28.64
C LYS A 11 -2.79 -9.98 -27.83
N HIS A 12 -2.67 -8.65 -27.99
CA HIS A 12 -1.74 -7.80 -27.26
C HIS A 12 -2.30 -6.37 -27.15
N THR A 13 -3.42 -6.20 -26.49
CA THR A 13 -3.73 -4.89 -25.91
C THR A 13 -2.92 -4.77 -24.62
N LEU A 14 -1.78 -4.08 -24.69
CA LEU A 14 -1.11 -3.56 -23.49
C LEU A 14 -2.15 -2.73 -22.76
N ASP A 15 -2.54 -3.19 -21.59
CA ASP A 15 -3.56 -2.54 -20.78
C ASP A 15 -2.88 -1.43 -19.96
N LEU A 16 -3.60 -0.37 -19.61
CA LEU A 16 -3.04 0.73 -18.82
C LEU A 16 -2.56 0.27 -17.43
N SER A 17 -3.06 -0.90 -17.00
CA SER A 17 -2.62 -1.64 -15.82
C SER A 17 -1.19 -2.20 -15.93
N ASP A 18 -0.67 -2.41 -17.14
CA ASP A 18 0.70 -2.90 -17.37
C ASP A 18 1.77 -1.80 -17.20
N VAL A 19 1.37 -0.53 -17.26
CA VAL A 19 2.26 0.65 -17.19
C VAL A 19 2.16 1.35 -15.83
N THR A 20 1.16 1.00 -15.02
CA THR A 20 1.00 1.58 -13.69
C THR A 20 1.57 0.63 -12.65
N ASP A 21 2.48 1.12 -11.81
CA ASP A 21 2.83 0.45 -10.55
C ASP A 21 1.52 0.25 -9.77
N SER A 22 0.94 -0.93 -9.92
CA SER A 22 -0.30 -1.28 -9.25
C SER A 22 -0.07 -1.07 -7.76
N PRO A 23 -0.92 -0.28 -7.06
CA PRO A 23 -0.69 0.01 -5.66
C PRO A 23 -0.53 -1.29 -4.90
N LYS A 24 0.63 -1.47 -4.24
CA LYS A 24 0.94 -2.69 -3.49
C LYS A 24 -0.25 -3.00 -2.57
N LYS A 25 -0.76 -4.23 -2.66
CA LYS A 25 -1.87 -4.66 -1.81
C LYS A 25 -1.45 -4.52 -0.34
N THR A 26 -2.14 -3.64 0.38
CA THR A 26 -1.93 -3.46 1.82
C THR A 26 -2.92 -4.33 2.58
N VAL A 27 -2.46 -4.94 3.67
CA VAL A 27 -3.29 -5.74 4.57
C VAL A 27 -3.32 -5.05 5.93
N ARG A 28 -4.50 -4.92 6.52
CA ARG A 28 -4.66 -4.37 7.88
C ARG A 28 -4.26 -5.42 8.91
N VAL A 29 -3.50 -4.99 9.91
CA VAL A 29 -3.08 -5.81 11.05
C VAL A 29 -3.71 -5.25 12.32
N ASN A 30 -4.26 -6.12 13.15
CA ASN A 30 -4.81 -5.75 14.46
C ASN A 30 -3.74 -5.96 15.53
N PHE A 31 -3.61 -4.99 16.45
CA PHE A 31 -2.69 -5.06 17.58
C PHE A 31 -3.43 -4.81 18.89
N ASN A 32 -2.99 -5.51 19.93
CA ASN A 32 -3.38 -5.22 21.31
C ASN A 32 -2.20 -4.55 22.00
N LEU A 33 -2.42 -3.35 22.53
CA LEU A 33 -1.44 -2.59 23.31
C LEU A 33 -2.10 -2.20 24.63
N ASP A 34 -1.31 -2.13 25.69
CA ASP A 34 -1.77 -1.48 26.91
C ASP A 34 -1.98 0.03 26.67
N GLU A 35 -2.87 0.63 27.46
CA GLU A 35 -3.28 2.02 27.28
C GLU A 35 -2.11 3.00 27.41
N ASN A 36 -1.19 2.74 28.34
CA ASN A 36 -0.01 3.57 28.55
C ASN A 36 0.90 3.56 27.31
N LYS A 37 1.20 2.38 26.76
CA LYS A 37 1.97 2.26 25.50
C LYS A 37 1.26 2.87 24.32
N TYR A 38 -0.07 2.78 24.25
CA TYR A 38 -0.83 3.46 23.18
C TYR A 38 -0.66 4.99 23.24
N ILE A 39 -0.71 5.56 24.45
CA ILE A 39 -0.49 7.01 24.66
C ILE A 39 0.94 7.38 24.28
N GLU A 40 1.94 6.62 24.73
CA GLU A 40 3.34 6.85 24.39
C GLU A 40 3.59 6.77 22.89
N LEU A 41 3.03 5.76 22.21
CA LEU A 41 3.12 5.61 20.76
C LEU A 41 2.53 6.83 20.03
N LYS A 42 1.40 7.37 20.50
CA LYS A 42 0.81 8.58 19.93
C LYS A 42 1.68 9.81 20.13
N LYS A 43 2.24 9.99 21.33
CA LYS A 43 3.17 11.09 21.62
C LYS A 43 4.39 11.02 20.72
N TYR A 44 4.99 9.84 20.61
CA TYR A 44 6.16 9.62 19.77
C TYR A 44 5.86 9.86 18.28
N ALA A 45 4.71 9.41 17.77
CA ALA A 45 4.28 9.71 16.40
C ALA A 45 4.12 11.22 16.17
N LEU A 46 3.52 11.94 17.13
CA LEU A 46 3.35 13.40 17.08
C LEU A 46 4.70 14.14 17.06
N GLU A 47 5.64 13.75 17.93
CA GLU A 47 7.00 14.33 17.98
C GLU A 47 7.75 14.18 16.65
N ASN A 48 7.56 13.03 15.98
CA ASN A 48 8.17 12.75 14.68
C ASN A 48 7.38 13.34 13.50
N ARG A 49 6.28 14.06 13.75
CA ARG A 49 5.35 14.61 12.73
C ARG A 49 4.84 13.55 11.75
N LYS A 50 4.59 12.33 12.25
CA LYS A 50 4.11 11.19 11.47
C LYS A 50 2.80 10.66 12.03
N THR A 51 2.01 10.00 11.18
CA THR A 51 0.92 9.16 11.66
C THR A 51 1.48 7.86 12.26
N VAL A 52 0.74 7.25 13.18
CA VAL A 52 1.12 5.94 13.75
C VAL A 52 1.34 4.90 12.64
N THR A 53 0.50 4.91 11.61
CA THR A 53 0.64 4.02 10.45
C THR A 53 1.97 4.23 9.72
N GLN A 54 2.31 5.47 9.35
CA GLN A 54 3.57 5.77 8.67
C GLN A 54 4.77 5.36 9.52
N LEU A 55 4.74 5.70 10.81
CA LEU A 55 5.80 5.36 11.73
C LEU A 55 6.02 3.84 11.81
N LEU A 56 4.94 3.07 12.03
CA LEU A 56 5.03 1.62 12.15
C LEU A 56 5.48 0.97 10.83
N THR A 57 4.96 1.43 9.69
CA THR A 57 5.38 0.94 8.38
C THR A 57 6.88 1.13 8.17
N GLU A 58 7.39 2.35 8.42
CA GLU A 58 8.82 2.63 8.27
C GLU A 58 9.69 1.82 9.24
N MET A 59 9.25 1.64 10.49
CA MET A 59 9.97 0.82 11.47
C MET A 59 10.05 -0.66 11.03
N ILE A 60 8.96 -1.18 10.47
CA ILE A 60 8.91 -2.55 9.94
C ILE A 60 9.83 -2.67 8.72
N GLU A 61 9.75 -1.73 7.78
CA GLU A 61 10.61 -1.71 6.59
C GLU A 61 12.09 -1.68 6.96
N LYS A 62 12.50 -0.78 7.87
CA LYS A 62 13.89 -0.72 8.36
C LYS A 62 14.34 -2.06 8.94
N ARG A 63 13.52 -2.68 9.80
CA ARG A 63 13.86 -3.98 10.40
C ARG A 63 13.89 -5.15 9.40
N LEU A 64 13.11 -5.09 8.32
CA LEU A 64 13.10 -6.13 7.29
C LEU A 64 14.27 -5.99 6.31
N VAL A 65 14.77 -4.77 6.07
CA VAL A 65 15.93 -4.50 5.21
C VAL A 65 17.26 -4.79 5.90
N GLU A 66 17.31 -4.73 7.23
CA GLU A 66 18.49 -5.10 8.04
C GLU A 66 18.75 -6.63 8.13
N ARG A 67 17.96 -7.46 7.45
CA ARG A 67 18.15 -8.92 7.34
C ARG A 67 18.83 -9.31 6.03
#